data_AF-A0AAV7BMH4-F1
#
_entry.id   AF-A0AAV7BMH4-F1
#
_cell.length_a   1.000
_cell.length_b   1.000
_cell.length_c   1.000
_cell.angle_alpha   90.00
_cell.angle_beta   90.00
_cell.angle_gamma   90.00
#
_symmetry.space_group_name_H-M   'P 1'
#
loop_
_entity.id
_entity.type
_entity.pdbx_description
1 polymer ?
#
loop_
_entity_poly.entity_id
_entity_poly.type
_entity_poly.pdbx_seq_one_letter_code
_entity_poly.pdbx_strand_id
1 'polypeptide(L)'
;MELFPKWRLPAKVAVALTLFFFIYTFLREVLHPFVVQKKNEFYRIPILVVNKVLPDVAITLLTLAYLPGVLASIVQLHRGTKYRRFPEWLNTWMLRRKQFGLLGFFMGAMHAIYSLSYPMRRSYRYKLLNWAYEQVQQQKENSWIEHDVWRMEIYVSLGILALAILAILAVASIPAVGNSLSWREFIFIQESRGPEKKNPIVQESVQEVLVGAGDERSS
;
A
#
# COMPACT_ATOMS: atom_id res chain seq x y z
N MET A 1 19.54 6.68 23.33
CA MET A 1 18.81 5.53 22.73
C MET A 1 17.91 6.05 21.63
N GLU A 2 18.07 5.62 20.39
CA GLU A 2 17.20 6.05 19.29
C GLU A 2 15.97 5.13 19.18
N LEU A 3 14.78 5.68 19.47
CA LEU A 3 13.51 4.96 19.28
C LEU A 3 13.18 4.87 17.77
N PHE A 4 12.97 3.63 17.26
CA PHE A 4 12.54 3.29 15.90
C PHE A 4 13.24 4.03 14.74
N PRO A 5 14.58 3.95 14.59
CA PRO A 5 15.34 4.72 13.59
C PRO A 5 14.91 4.45 12.14
N LYS A 6 14.50 3.22 11.80
CA LYS A 6 14.02 2.86 10.45
C LYS A 6 12.62 3.40 10.13
N TRP A 7 11.82 3.76 11.14
CA TRP A 7 10.44 4.23 10.97
C TRP A 7 10.30 5.75 10.94
N ARG A 8 11.30 6.50 11.42
CA ARG A 8 11.23 7.97 11.51
C ARG A 8 10.89 8.65 10.18
N LEU A 9 11.58 8.29 9.09
CA LEU A 9 11.29 8.90 7.79
C LEU A 9 9.94 8.43 7.22
N PRO A 10 9.65 7.12 7.11
CA PRO A 10 8.35 6.67 6.59
C PRO A 10 7.15 7.25 7.37
N ALA A 11 7.25 7.34 8.70
CA ALA A 11 6.20 7.93 9.53
C ALA A 11 6.04 9.43 9.27
N LYS A 12 7.13 10.21 9.18
CA LYS A 12 7.06 11.64 8.82
C LYS A 12 6.42 11.85 7.45
N VAL A 13 6.80 11.04 6.46
CA VAL A 13 6.21 11.09 5.11
C VAL A 13 4.72 10.75 5.15
N ALA A 14 4.33 9.68 5.85
CA ALA A 14 2.92 9.31 5.99
C ALA A 14 2.09 10.43 6.63
N VAL A 15 2.57 11.02 7.74
CA VAL A 15 1.89 12.14 8.40
C VAL A 15 1.78 13.35 7.47
N ALA A 16 2.85 13.71 6.76
CA ALA A 16 2.84 14.82 5.82
C ALA A 16 1.83 14.59 4.68
N LEU A 17 1.79 13.38 4.10
CA LEU A 17 0.82 12.99 3.08
C LEU A 17 -0.62 13.04 3.62
N THR A 18 -0.86 12.50 4.81
CA THR A 18 -2.18 12.54 5.44
C THR A 18 -2.65 13.98 5.66
N LEU A 19 -1.79 14.86 6.18
CA LEU A 19 -2.12 16.27 6.36
C LEU A 19 -2.42 16.96 5.03
N PHE A 20 -1.60 16.73 4.01
CA PHE A 20 -1.78 17.30 2.68
C PHE A 20 -3.13 16.89 2.07
N PHE A 21 -3.41 15.59 1.98
CA PHE A 21 -4.68 15.09 1.42
C PHE A 21 -5.89 15.47 2.29
N PHE A 22 -5.72 15.53 3.61
CA PHE A 22 -6.78 15.99 4.52
C PHE A 22 -7.14 17.44 4.28
N ILE A 23 -6.15 18.34 4.23
CA ILE A 23 -6.39 19.77 3.95
C ILE A 23 -7.07 19.92 2.59
N TYR A 24 -6.55 19.28 1.54
CA TYR A 24 -7.14 19.33 0.20
C TYR A 24 -8.61 18.85 0.19
N THR A 25 -8.88 17.70 0.81
CA THR A 25 -10.23 17.12 0.86
C THR A 25 -11.17 17.97 1.71
N PHE A 26 -10.70 18.49 2.84
CA PHE A 26 -11.47 19.38 3.72
C PHE A 26 -11.87 20.67 2.98
N LEU A 27 -10.93 21.30 2.29
CA LEU A 27 -11.19 22.51 1.51
C LEU A 27 -12.27 22.25 0.44
N ARG A 28 -12.17 21.13 -0.28
CA ARG A 28 -13.09 20.79 -1.36
C ARG A 28 -14.48 20.34 -0.89
N GLU A 29 -14.53 19.49 0.13
CA GLU A 29 -15.76 18.78 0.53
C GLU A 29 -16.53 19.45 1.65
N VAL A 30 -15.88 20.34 2.41
CA VAL A 30 -16.49 21.02 3.57
C VAL A 30 -16.45 22.52 3.39
N LEU A 31 -15.27 23.10 3.17
CA LEU A 31 -15.13 24.57 3.13
C LEU A 31 -15.80 25.18 1.90
N HIS A 32 -15.59 24.60 0.71
CA HIS A 32 -16.19 25.12 -0.52
C HIS A 32 -17.74 25.10 -0.50
N PRO A 33 -18.43 23.99 -0.15
CA PRO A 33 -19.89 23.99 0.03
C PRO A 33 -20.38 24.96 1.10
N PHE A 34 -19.62 25.13 2.18
CA PHE A 34 -19.97 26.06 3.25
C PHE A 34 -19.92 27.52 2.79
N VAL A 35 -18.86 27.92 2.08
CA VAL A 35 -18.67 29.31 1.62
C VAL A 35 -19.60 29.65 0.45
N VAL A 36 -19.68 28.77 -0.55
CA VAL A 36 -20.39 29.08 -1.81
C VAL A 36 -21.89 28.77 -1.72
N GLN A 37 -22.26 27.63 -1.15
CA GLN A 37 -23.64 27.15 -1.14
C GLN A 37 -24.35 27.39 0.20
N LYS A 38 -23.65 27.94 1.20
CA LYS A 38 -24.14 28.14 2.58
C LYS A 38 -24.71 26.85 3.22
N LYS A 39 -24.23 25.68 2.78
CA LYS A 39 -24.62 24.37 3.32
C LYS A 39 -23.64 23.92 4.39
N ASN A 40 -24.15 23.61 5.58
CA ASN A 40 -23.33 23.07 6.67
C ASN A 40 -23.13 21.56 6.50
N GLU A 41 -21.96 21.16 6.01
CA GLU A 41 -21.59 19.75 5.78
C GLU A 41 -20.48 19.24 6.70
N PHE A 42 -20.25 19.87 7.85
CA PHE A 42 -19.16 19.51 8.77
C PHE A 42 -19.27 18.08 9.33
N TYR A 43 -20.47 17.50 9.35
CA TYR A 43 -20.68 16.09 9.72
C TYR A 43 -19.95 15.10 8.80
N ARG A 44 -19.49 15.55 7.62
CA ARG A 44 -18.71 14.74 6.68
C ARG A 44 -17.27 14.51 7.16
N ILE A 45 -16.72 15.37 8.03
CA ILE A 45 -15.31 15.33 8.45
C ILE A 45 -14.92 13.97 9.04
N PRO A 46 -15.61 13.41 10.05
CA PRO A 46 -15.08 12.27 10.78
C PRO A 46 -15.00 10.98 9.96
N ILE A 47 -15.90 10.78 8.99
CA ILE A 47 -15.97 9.53 8.21
C ILE A 47 -15.73 9.76 6.72
N LEU A 48 -16.42 10.70 6.07
CA LEU A 48 -16.33 10.86 4.62
C LEU A 48 -15.01 11.48 4.17
N VAL A 49 -14.52 12.50 4.89
CA VAL A 49 -13.23 13.13 4.58
C VAL A 49 -12.10 12.14 4.88
N VAL A 50 -12.12 11.52 6.06
CA VAL A 50 -11.12 10.51 6.45
C VAL A 50 -11.09 9.34 5.46
N ASN A 51 -12.25 8.81 5.04
CA ASN A 51 -12.31 7.68 4.11
C ASN A 51 -11.92 8.04 2.66
N LYS A 52 -11.80 9.32 2.32
CA LYS A 52 -11.16 9.77 1.07
C LYS A 52 -9.65 9.87 1.21
N VAL A 53 -9.16 10.34 2.35
CA VAL A 53 -7.72 10.51 2.62
C VAL A 53 -7.00 9.18 2.77
N LEU A 54 -7.58 8.22 3.49
CA LEU A 54 -6.95 6.92 3.79
C LEU A 54 -6.49 6.17 2.51
N PRO A 55 -7.34 5.95 1.49
CA PRO A 55 -6.91 5.22 0.28
C PRO A 55 -5.85 6.00 -0.53
N ASP A 56 -5.95 7.33 -0.61
CA ASP A 56 -4.95 8.17 -1.31
C ASP A 56 -3.56 8.06 -0.67
N VAL A 57 -3.52 8.07 0.67
CA VAL A 57 -2.27 7.88 1.42
C VAL A 57 -1.78 6.43 1.26
N ALA A 58 -2.68 5.44 1.35
CA ALA A 58 -2.33 4.03 1.22
C ALA A 58 -1.65 3.73 -0.12
N ILE A 59 -2.27 4.12 -1.24
CA ILE A 59 -1.73 3.86 -2.57
C ILE A 59 -0.41 4.62 -2.78
N THR A 60 -0.30 5.87 -2.31
CA THR A 60 0.94 6.65 -2.41
C THR A 60 2.09 5.99 -1.65
N LEU A 61 1.84 5.50 -0.43
CA LEU A 61 2.86 4.80 0.37
C LEU A 61 3.27 3.46 -0.26
N LEU A 62 2.32 2.71 -0.84
CA LEU A 62 2.62 1.51 -1.60
C LEU A 62 3.47 1.84 -2.83
N THR A 63 3.14 2.89 -3.58
CA THR A 63 3.98 3.37 -4.69
C THR A 63 5.40 3.69 -4.21
N LEU A 64 5.56 4.39 -3.09
CA LEU A 64 6.87 4.69 -2.51
C LEU A 64 7.64 3.44 -2.03
N ALA A 65 6.96 2.32 -1.78
CA ALA A 65 7.60 1.05 -1.46
C ALA A 65 8.19 0.38 -2.71
N TYR A 66 7.53 0.46 -3.86
CA TYR A 66 7.96 -0.23 -5.10
C TYR A 66 8.80 0.65 -6.05
N LEU A 67 8.58 1.97 -6.05
CA LEU A 67 9.27 2.94 -6.91
C LEU A 67 10.82 2.89 -6.85
N PRO A 68 11.49 2.78 -5.68
CA PRO A 68 12.94 2.74 -5.67
C PRO A 68 13.53 1.49 -6.35
N GLY A 69 12.78 0.38 -6.42
CA GLY A 69 13.19 -0.81 -7.16
C GLY A 69 13.19 -0.61 -8.69
N VAL A 70 12.21 0.13 -9.19
CA VAL A 70 12.15 0.53 -10.61
C VAL A 70 13.29 1.49 -10.93
N LEU A 71 13.51 2.52 -10.10
CA LEU A 71 14.61 3.47 -10.26
C LEU A 71 15.97 2.78 -10.21
N ALA A 72 16.15 1.83 -9.28
CA ALA A 72 17.36 1.02 -9.18
C ALA A 72 17.63 0.25 -10.48
N SER A 73 16.59 -0.34 -11.09
CA SER A 73 16.70 -1.05 -12.37
C SER A 73 17.11 -0.12 -13.51
N ILE A 74 16.51 1.07 -13.61
CA ILE A 74 16.87 2.07 -14.63
C ILE A 74 18.33 2.52 -14.46
N VAL A 75 18.75 2.80 -13.21
CA VAL A 75 20.13 3.19 -12.91
C VAL A 75 21.13 2.08 -13.24
N GLN A 76 20.79 0.81 -12.97
CA GLN A 76 21.62 -0.33 -13.33
C GLN A 76 21.76 -0.49 -14.85
N LEU A 77 20.67 -0.35 -15.59
CA LEU A 77 20.67 -0.40 -17.07
C LEU A 77 21.49 0.74 -17.67
N HIS A 78 21.29 1.97 -17.21
CA HIS A 78 22.05 3.14 -17.66
C HIS A 78 23.56 2.99 -17.40
N ARG A 79 23.95 2.31 -16.32
CA ARG A 79 25.36 2.07 -15.98
C ARG A 79 25.95 0.85 -16.68
N GLY A 80 25.13 -0.01 -17.27
CA GLY A 80 25.56 -1.28 -17.87
C GLY A 80 26.15 -2.29 -16.88
N THR A 81 26.00 -2.07 -15.55
CA THR A 81 26.56 -2.95 -14.53
C THR A 81 25.74 -2.94 -13.24
N LYS A 82 25.58 -4.12 -12.64
CA LYS A 82 24.91 -4.32 -11.34
C LYS A 82 25.83 -4.11 -10.14
N TYR A 83 27.15 -4.05 -10.35
CA TYR A 83 28.15 -4.06 -9.27
C TYR A 83 28.46 -2.67 -8.70
N ARG A 84 28.00 -1.59 -9.36
CA ARG A 84 28.24 -0.23 -8.89
C ARG A 84 27.23 0.15 -7.80
N ARG A 85 27.73 0.63 -6.65
CA ARG A 85 26.90 1.09 -5.53
C ARG A 85 25.90 2.18 -5.95
N PHE A 86 24.70 2.12 -5.39
CA PHE A 86 23.68 3.16 -5.59
C PHE A 86 24.05 4.46 -4.87
N PRO A 87 23.54 5.61 -5.34
CA PRO A 87 23.59 6.85 -4.56
C PRO A 87 23.00 6.65 -3.16
N GLU A 88 23.55 7.34 -2.16
CA GLU A 88 23.18 7.11 -0.75
C GLU A 88 21.69 7.34 -0.46
N TRP A 89 21.07 8.34 -1.13
CA TRP A 89 19.64 8.61 -0.99
C TRP A 89 18.77 7.42 -1.46
N LEU A 90 19.15 6.77 -2.57
CA LEU A 90 18.43 5.63 -3.14
C LEU A 90 18.64 4.38 -2.29
N ASN A 91 19.87 4.17 -1.80
CA ASN A 91 20.19 3.10 -0.87
C ASN A 91 19.38 3.21 0.44
N THR A 92 19.37 4.41 1.04
CA THR A 92 18.59 4.69 2.26
C THR A 92 17.09 4.48 2.04
N TRP A 93 16.55 4.85 0.87
CA TRP A 93 15.15 4.61 0.53
C TRP A 93 14.85 3.12 0.33
N MET A 94 15.69 2.39 -0.39
CA MET A 94 15.57 0.93 -0.60
C MET A 94 15.51 0.15 0.73
N LEU A 95 16.27 0.59 1.75
CA LEU A 95 16.27 -0.01 3.09
C LEU A 95 14.98 0.23 3.89
N ARG A 96 14.15 1.18 3.46
CA ARG A 96 12.91 1.59 4.15
C ARG A 96 11.63 1.13 3.43
N ARG A 97 11.75 0.40 2.31
CA ARG A 97 10.61 -0.11 1.51
C ARG A 97 9.57 -0.86 2.37
N LYS A 98 10.04 -1.72 3.28
CA LYS A 98 9.19 -2.50 4.18
C LYS A 98 8.28 -1.61 5.03
N GLN A 99 8.82 -0.53 5.59
CA GLN A 99 8.08 0.39 6.45
C GLN A 99 7.04 1.17 5.65
N PHE A 100 7.36 1.60 4.43
CA PHE A 100 6.38 2.20 3.51
C PHE A 100 5.25 1.22 3.17
N GLY A 101 5.57 -0.02 2.82
CA GLY A 101 4.59 -1.06 2.53
C GLY A 101 3.65 -1.35 3.71
N LEU A 102 4.21 -1.47 4.93
CA LEU A 102 3.42 -1.70 6.14
C LEU A 102 2.51 -0.53 6.50
N LEU A 103 2.99 0.72 6.37
CA LEU A 103 2.14 1.90 6.57
C LEU A 103 1.04 1.99 5.49
N GLY A 104 1.37 1.66 4.24
CA GLY A 104 0.40 1.57 3.15
C GLY A 104 -0.70 0.54 3.44
N PHE A 105 -0.32 -0.67 3.86
CA PHE A 105 -1.27 -1.71 4.29
C PHE A 105 -2.14 -1.24 5.45
N PHE A 106 -1.56 -0.63 6.48
CA PHE A 106 -2.31 -0.11 7.63
C PHE A 106 -3.39 0.91 7.20
N MET A 107 -3.02 1.88 6.34
CA MET A 107 -3.96 2.86 5.81
C MET A 107 -5.06 2.19 4.95
N GLY A 108 -4.70 1.18 4.15
CA GLY A 108 -5.65 0.39 3.36
C GLY A 108 -6.63 -0.41 4.22
N ALA A 109 -6.16 -1.02 5.32
CA ALA A 109 -7.02 -1.74 6.26
C ALA A 109 -7.97 -0.79 6.99
N MET A 110 -7.50 0.39 7.42
CA MET A 110 -8.37 1.43 7.95
C MET A 110 -9.42 1.86 6.92
N HIS A 111 -9.02 2.09 5.66
CA HIS A 111 -9.96 2.44 4.58
C HIS A 111 -11.04 1.37 4.41
N ALA A 112 -10.70 0.09 4.48
CA ALA A 112 -11.68 -0.99 4.40
C ALA A 112 -12.70 -0.94 5.54
N ILE A 113 -12.24 -0.76 6.79
CA ILE A 113 -13.13 -0.64 7.97
C ILE A 113 -14.05 0.58 7.83
N TYR A 114 -13.51 1.74 7.45
CA TYR A 114 -14.30 2.95 7.24
C TYR A 114 -15.32 2.77 6.12
N SER A 115 -14.95 2.11 5.02
CA SER A 115 -15.86 1.84 3.88
C SER A 115 -16.99 0.89 4.26
N LEU A 116 -16.69 -0.18 5.00
CA LEU A 116 -17.71 -1.12 5.51
C LEU A 116 -18.68 -0.46 6.50
N SER A 117 -18.25 0.60 7.19
CA SER A 117 -19.11 1.35 8.10
C SER A 117 -20.12 2.29 7.41
N TYR A 118 -20.07 2.46 6.07
CA TYR A 118 -20.95 3.39 5.35
C TYR A 118 -22.45 3.16 5.61
N PRO A 119 -22.98 1.94 5.45
CA PRO A 119 -24.41 1.67 5.64
C PRO A 119 -24.88 1.87 7.10
N MET A 120 -23.98 1.73 8.08
CA MET A 120 -24.30 1.87 9.51
C MET A 120 -24.61 3.32 9.93
N ARG A 121 -24.24 4.30 9.09
CA ARG A 121 -24.35 5.72 9.44
C ARG A 121 -25.79 6.23 9.36
N ARG A 122 -26.21 6.96 10.40
CA ARG A 122 -27.51 7.67 10.41
C ARG A 122 -27.67 8.62 9.22
N SER A 123 -26.61 9.32 8.82
CA SER A 123 -26.65 10.21 7.65
C SER A 123 -26.97 9.48 6.34
N TYR A 124 -26.50 8.23 6.19
CA TYR A 124 -26.81 7.42 5.01
C TYR A 124 -28.26 6.94 5.05
N ARG A 125 -28.73 6.48 6.23
CA ARG A 125 -30.13 6.10 6.44
C ARG A 125 -31.10 7.21 6.08
N TYR A 126 -30.86 8.46 6.51
CA TYR A 126 -31.71 9.59 6.14
C TYR A 126 -31.70 9.87 4.63
N LYS A 127 -30.54 9.76 3.96
CA LYS A 127 -30.48 9.90 2.50
C LYS A 127 -31.29 8.82 1.77
N LEU A 128 -31.17 7.57 2.21
CA LEU A 128 -31.91 6.46 1.64
C LEU A 128 -33.44 6.64 1.78
N LEU A 129 -33.88 7.11 2.95
CA LEU A 129 -35.29 7.45 3.20
C LEU A 129 -35.78 8.57 2.27
N ASN A 130 -34.99 9.64 2.11
CA ASN A 130 -35.34 10.73 1.22
C ASN A 130 -35.40 10.28 -0.25
N TRP A 131 -34.44 9.47 -0.71
CA TRP A 131 -34.46 8.91 -2.07
C TRP A 131 -35.66 8.00 -2.32
N ALA A 132 -36.02 7.16 -1.36
CA ALA A 132 -37.21 6.31 -1.46
C ALA A 132 -38.49 7.16 -1.53
N TYR A 133 -38.58 8.21 -0.72
CA TYR A 133 -39.71 9.14 -0.75
C TYR A 133 -39.80 9.87 -2.10
N GLU A 134 -38.69 10.41 -2.61
CA GLU A 134 -38.62 11.08 -3.92
C GLU A 134 -38.98 10.12 -5.07
N GLN A 135 -38.54 8.86 -5.01
CA GLN A 135 -38.89 7.84 -6.01
C GLN A 135 -40.40 7.60 -6.08
N VAL A 136 -41.07 7.51 -4.93
CA VAL A 136 -42.53 7.33 -4.85
C VAL A 136 -43.26 8.57 -5.38
N GLN A 137 -42.79 9.78 -5.04
CA GLN A 137 -43.36 11.03 -5.57
C GLN A 137 -43.25 11.12 -7.09
N GLN A 138 -42.20 10.57 -7.67
CA GLN A 138 -41.97 10.51 -9.12
C GLN A 138 -42.68 9.34 -9.81
N GLN A 139 -43.45 8.52 -9.08
CA GLN A 139 -44.11 7.31 -9.59
C GLN A 139 -43.13 6.36 -10.33
N LYS A 140 -41.87 6.33 -9.91
CA LYS A 140 -40.84 5.49 -10.54
C LYS A 140 -40.83 4.11 -9.88
N GLU A 141 -41.31 3.10 -10.61
CA GLU A 141 -41.42 1.73 -10.10
C GLU A 141 -40.05 1.09 -9.83
N ASN A 142 -39.09 1.24 -10.75
CA ASN A 142 -37.78 0.59 -10.66
C ASN A 142 -36.64 1.62 -10.68
N SER A 143 -35.78 1.62 -9.66
CA SER A 143 -34.58 2.46 -9.55
C SER A 143 -33.28 1.75 -9.93
N TRP A 144 -33.35 0.52 -10.45
CA TRP A 144 -32.20 -0.25 -10.92
C TRP A 144 -31.45 0.45 -12.07
N ILE A 145 -30.14 0.60 -11.91
CA ILE A 145 -29.23 1.15 -12.92
C ILE A 145 -28.10 0.15 -13.13
N GLU A 146 -28.20 -0.65 -14.20
CA GLU A 146 -27.31 -1.78 -14.49
C GLU A 146 -25.82 -1.43 -14.42
N HIS A 147 -25.40 -0.36 -15.12
CA HIS A 147 -24.00 0.07 -15.15
C HIS A 147 -23.46 0.45 -13.77
N ASP A 148 -24.28 1.09 -12.93
CA ASP A 148 -23.85 1.49 -11.58
C ASP A 148 -23.68 0.28 -10.65
N VAL A 149 -24.53 -0.74 -10.81
CA VAL A 149 -24.39 -2.02 -10.11
C VAL A 149 -23.10 -2.71 -10.51
N TRP A 150 -22.86 -2.93 -11.81
CA TRP A 150 -21.61 -3.57 -12.28
C TRP A 150 -20.36 -2.84 -11.81
N ARG A 151 -20.37 -1.50 -11.89
CA ARG A 151 -19.26 -0.69 -11.41
C ARG A 151 -18.97 -0.97 -9.93
N MET A 152 -19.99 -0.93 -9.07
CA MET A 152 -19.90 -1.17 -7.63
C MET A 152 -19.37 -2.57 -7.31
N GLU A 153 -19.97 -3.61 -7.90
CA GLU A 153 -19.59 -5.01 -7.66
C GLU A 153 -18.14 -5.30 -8.06
N ILE A 154 -17.68 -4.76 -9.19
CA ILE A 154 -16.30 -4.97 -9.67
C ILE A 154 -15.28 -4.30 -8.77
N TYR A 155 -15.40 -2.99 -8.47
CA TYR A 155 -14.36 -2.31 -7.69
C TYR A 155 -14.32 -2.77 -6.24
N VAL A 156 -15.46 -3.15 -5.65
CA VAL A 156 -15.50 -3.71 -4.30
C VAL A 156 -14.77 -5.06 -4.27
N SER A 157 -15.08 -5.95 -5.23
CA SER A 157 -14.42 -7.25 -5.33
C SER A 157 -12.91 -7.12 -5.52
N LEU A 158 -12.46 -6.24 -6.42
CA LEU A 158 -11.04 -5.96 -6.63
C LEU A 158 -10.38 -5.37 -5.39
N GLY A 159 -11.05 -4.47 -4.67
CA GLY A 159 -10.56 -3.91 -3.42
C GLY A 159 -10.33 -4.97 -2.33
N ILE A 160 -11.25 -5.93 -2.20
CA ILE A 160 -11.13 -7.06 -1.27
C ILE A 160 -9.94 -7.95 -1.65
N LEU A 161 -9.81 -8.30 -2.93
CA LEU A 161 -8.68 -9.11 -3.42
C LEU A 161 -7.33 -8.39 -3.19
N ALA A 162 -7.27 -7.09 -3.50
CA ALA A 162 -6.07 -6.28 -3.27
C ALA A 162 -5.69 -6.24 -1.78
N LEU A 163 -6.67 -6.05 -0.89
CA LEU A 163 -6.43 -6.05 0.55
C LEU A 163 -5.96 -7.43 1.04
N ALA A 164 -6.52 -8.52 0.52
CA ALA A 164 -6.10 -9.88 0.86
C ALA A 164 -4.63 -10.13 0.45
N ILE A 165 -4.24 -9.70 -0.75
CA ILE A 165 -2.84 -9.79 -1.21
C ILE A 165 -1.92 -8.94 -0.30
N LEU A 166 -2.31 -7.71 0.03
CA LEU A 166 -1.54 -6.86 0.94
C LEU A 166 -1.42 -7.46 2.36
N ALA A 167 -2.45 -8.17 2.83
CA ALA A 167 -2.41 -8.87 4.11
C ALA A 167 -1.39 -10.02 4.08
N ILE A 168 -1.33 -10.81 3.00
CA ILE A 168 -0.31 -11.84 2.82
C ILE A 168 1.10 -11.23 2.83
N LEU A 169 1.30 -10.13 2.10
CA LEU A 169 2.57 -9.39 2.09
C LEU A 169 2.97 -8.88 3.48
N ALA A 170 2.01 -8.36 4.24
CA ALA A 170 2.23 -7.88 5.60
C ALA A 170 2.61 -9.03 6.55
N VAL A 171 1.93 -10.17 6.48
CA VAL A 171 2.23 -11.36 7.28
C VAL A 171 3.61 -11.93 6.92
N ALA A 172 3.94 -12.04 5.63
CA ALA A 172 5.27 -12.48 5.18
C ALA A 172 6.40 -11.54 5.62
N SER A 173 6.07 -10.30 5.98
CA SER A 173 7.04 -9.34 6.51
C SER A 173 7.40 -9.57 7.99
N ILE A 174 6.65 -10.43 8.71
CA ILE A 174 6.95 -10.79 10.11
C ILE A 174 8.25 -11.61 10.15
N PRO A 175 9.26 -11.26 10.96
CA PRO A 175 10.54 -11.97 10.97
C PRO A 175 10.42 -13.48 11.19
N ALA A 176 9.51 -13.92 12.06
CA ALA A 176 9.26 -15.35 12.32
C ALA A 176 8.81 -16.12 11.05
N VAL A 177 7.95 -15.50 10.24
CA VAL A 177 7.46 -16.07 8.96
C VAL A 177 8.52 -15.92 7.87
N GLY A 178 9.16 -14.76 7.79
CA GLY A 178 10.23 -14.51 6.80
C GLY A 178 11.42 -15.45 6.97
N ASN A 179 11.79 -15.79 8.21
CA ASN A 179 12.92 -16.68 8.50
C ASN A 179 12.59 -18.17 8.26
N SER A 180 11.31 -18.55 8.17
CA SER A 180 10.89 -19.91 7.82
C SER A 180 10.73 -20.13 6.31
N LEU A 181 10.71 -19.05 5.52
CA LEU A 181 10.59 -19.12 4.07
C LEU A 181 11.96 -19.32 3.42
N SER A 182 12.02 -20.19 2.41
CA SER A 182 13.18 -20.24 1.53
C SER A 182 13.32 -18.92 0.76
N TRP A 183 14.54 -18.58 0.36
CA TRP A 183 14.80 -17.35 -0.42
C TRP A 183 13.95 -17.25 -1.70
N ARG A 184 13.60 -18.39 -2.31
CA ARG A 184 12.72 -18.45 -3.50
C ARG A 184 11.27 -18.08 -3.17
N GLU A 185 10.75 -18.58 -2.06
CA GLU A 185 9.38 -18.28 -1.61
C GLU A 185 9.26 -16.82 -1.16
N PHE A 186 10.27 -16.30 -0.46
CA PHE A 186 10.31 -14.89 -0.05
C PHE A 186 10.30 -13.95 -1.26
N ILE A 187 11.13 -14.23 -2.28
CA ILE A 187 11.14 -13.46 -3.53
C ILE A 187 9.80 -13.59 -4.24
N PHE A 188 9.25 -14.80 -4.41
CA PHE A 188 7.95 -15.00 -5.06
C PHE A 188 6.82 -14.19 -4.41
N ILE A 189 6.83 -14.09 -3.07
CA ILE A 189 5.85 -13.29 -2.34
C ILE A 189 6.09 -11.79 -2.50
N GLN A 190 7.34 -11.30 -2.42
CA GLN A 190 7.66 -9.87 -2.38
C GLN A 190 7.85 -9.20 -3.75
N GLU A 191 8.34 -9.94 -4.74
CA GLU A 191 8.59 -9.48 -6.11
C GLU A 191 8.14 -10.60 -7.07
N SER A 192 7.05 -10.43 -7.81
CA SER A 192 6.63 -11.41 -8.83
C SER A 192 7.62 -11.43 -10.00
N ARG A 193 8.82 -11.98 -9.81
CA ARG A 193 9.79 -12.28 -10.86
C ARG A 193 10.04 -13.78 -10.87
N GLY A 194 9.75 -14.39 -12.02
CA GLY A 194 9.93 -15.82 -12.28
C GLY A 194 11.37 -16.29 -12.07
N PRO A 195 11.59 -17.61 -11.95
CA PRO A 195 12.83 -18.17 -11.47
C PRO A 195 14.02 -17.87 -12.41
N GLU A 196 14.99 -17.12 -11.91
CA GLU A 196 16.33 -17.02 -12.50
C GLU A 196 17.00 -18.40 -12.43
N LYS A 197 17.27 -19.02 -13.58
CA LYS A 197 17.99 -20.29 -13.68
C LYS A 197 19.41 -20.11 -13.12
N LYS A 198 19.75 -20.85 -12.06
CA LYS A 198 21.12 -20.93 -11.53
C LYS A 198 22.00 -21.70 -12.52
N ASN A 199 23.13 -21.11 -12.89
CA ASN A 199 24.17 -21.73 -13.72
C ASN A 199 25.06 -22.62 -12.81
N PRO A 200 25.25 -23.92 -13.09
CA PRO A 200 25.88 -24.88 -12.18
C PRO A 200 27.40 -24.69 -11.95
N ILE A 201 28.05 -23.76 -12.65
CA ILE A 201 29.52 -23.61 -12.66
C ILE A 201 30.06 -22.91 -11.39
N VAL A 202 29.20 -22.29 -10.57
CA VAL A 202 29.64 -21.54 -9.37
C VAL A 202 29.73 -22.44 -8.12
N GLN A 203 29.32 -23.71 -8.20
CA GLN A 203 29.33 -24.60 -7.05
C GLN A 203 30.67 -25.32 -6.82
N GLU A 204 31.46 -25.57 -7.87
CA GLU A 204 32.78 -26.20 -7.76
C GLU A 204 33.84 -25.28 -7.13
N SER A 205 33.81 -23.98 -7.44
CA SER A 205 34.83 -23.04 -6.96
C SER A 205 34.71 -22.66 -5.48
N VAL A 206 33.57 -22.89 -4.83
CA VAL A 206 33.39 -22.64 -3.40
C VAL A 206 33.76 -23.87 -2.55
N GLN A 207 33.74 -25.06 -3.15
CA GLN A 207 34.04 -26.31 -2.46
C GLN A 207 35.55 -26.60 -2.39
N GLU A 208 36.32 -26.24 -3.42
CA GLU A 208 37.79 -26.35 -3.40
C GLU A 208 38.46 -25.40 -2.39
N VAL A 209 37.90 -24.20 -2.19
CA VAL A 209 38.47 -23.19 -1.26
C VAL A 209 38.28 -23.59 0.21
N LEU A 210 37.30 -24.45 0.53
CA LEU A 210 37.06 -24.90 1.91
C LEU A 210 37.76 -26.20 2.27
N VAL A 211 38.23 -27.00 1.29
CA VAL A 211 38.99 -28.23 1.56
C VAL A 211 40.51 -27.95 1.60
N GLY A 212 41.02 -26.97 0.85
CA GLY A 212 42.44 -26.63 0.81
C GLY A 212 42.99 -25.86 2.03
N ALA A 213 42.15 -25.41 2.95
CA ALA A 213 42.56 -24.63 4.13
C ALA A 213 42.73 -25.48 5.42
N GLY A 214 42.54 -26.81 5.32
CA GLY A 214 42.55 -27.71 6.47
C GLY A 214 43.86 -28.46 6.74
N ASP A 215 44.85 -28.42 5.84
CA ASP A 215 46.00 -29.35 5.89
C ASP A 215 47.37 -28.69 6.17
N GLU A 216 47.41 -27.41 6.58
CA GLU A 216 48.63 -26.76 7.07
C GLU A 216 48.49 -26.37 8.55
N ARG A 217 48.28 -27.37 9.43
CA ARG A 217 48.57 -27.26 10.87
C ARG A 217 48.54 -28.60 11.62
N SER A 218 49.46 -29.50 11.29
CA SER A 218 50.07 -30.38 12.29
C SER A 218 51.39 -30.92 11.76
N SER A 219 52.44 -30.59 12.50
CA SER A 219 53.70 -31.35 12.64
C SER A 219 53.55 -32.86 12.54
#